data_AF-A0A6A5R256-F1
#
_entry.id   AF-A0A6A5R256-F1
#
_cell.length_a   1.000
_cell.length_b   1.000
_cell.length_c   1.000
_cell.angle_alpha   90.00
_cell.angle_beta   90.00
_cell.angle_gamma   90.00
#
_symmetry.space_group_name_H-M   'P 1'
#
loop_
_entity.id
_entity.type
_entity.pdbx_description
1 polymer ?
#
loop_
_entity_poly.entity_id
_entity_poly.type
_entity_poly.pdbx_seq_one_letter_code
_entity_poly.pdbx_strand_id
1 'polypeptide(L)'
;MPQQHNAIAIQEEGRVNLALQAYTFGQFKTLWRAAAAFNVADIADKLLAVRGGKPVGKCWPERFVTRSDELKMAFNRAKDRQRIL
;
A
#
# COMPACT_ATOMS: atom_id res chain seq x y z
N MET A 1 -8.78 3.46 -29.60
CA MET A 1 -7.57 2.71 -29.21
C MET A 1 -7.50 2.60 -27.68
N PRO A 2 -7.91 1.50 -27.04
CA PRO A 2 -7.81 1.32 -25.59
C PRO A 2 -6.98 0.07 -25.24
N GLN A 3 -5.64 0.15 -25.32
CA GLN A 3 -4.77 -0.95 -24.87
C GLN A 3 -3.77 -0.54 -23.78
N GLN A 4 -3.44 0.75 -23.65
CA GLN A 4 -2.42 1.18 -22.69
C GLN A 4 -2.90 1.13 -21.23
N HIS A 5 -4.17 1.46 -20.96
CA HIS A 5 -4.71 1.41 -19.60
C HIS A 5 -4.70 0.00 -18.98
N ASN A 6 -4.98 -1.03 -19.79
CA ASN A 6 -5.04 -2.41 -19.30
C ASN A 6 -3.64 -2.97 -19.00
N ALA A 7 -2.64 -2.64 -19.83
CA ALA A 7 -1.26 -3.05 -19.60
C ALA A 7 -0.67 -2.40 -18.33
N ILE A 8 -1.02 -1.14 -18.07
CA ILE A 8 -0.63 -0.43 -16.85
C ILE A 8 -1.29 -1.08 -15.63
N ALA A 9 -2.60 -1.34 -15.68
CA ALA A 9 -3.32 -2.01 -14.60
C ALA A 9 -2.75 -3.39 -14.27
N ILE A 10 -2.40 -4.21 -15.27
CA ILE A 10 -1.80 -5.54 -15.08
C ILE A 10 -0.42 -5.45 -14.40
N GLN A 11 0.41 -4.48 -14.80
CA GLN A 11 1.72 -4.26 -14.15
C GLN A 11 1.58 -3.73 -12.72
N GLU A 12 0.57 -2.91 -12.46
CA GLU A 12 0.30 -2.31 -11.15
C GLU A 12 -0.24 -3.35 -10.16
N GLU A 13 -1.15 -4.23 -10.60
CA GLU A 13 -1.61 -5.39 -9.82
C GLU A 13 -0.46 -6.36 -9.50
N GLY A 14 0.49 -6.53 -10.44
CA GLY A 14 1.70 -7.31 -10.21
C GLY A 14 2.56 -6.78 -9.06
N ARG A 15 2.69 -5.45 -8.92
CA ARG A 15 3.47 -4.82 -7.84
C ARG A 15 2.81 -5.00 -6.48
N VAL A 16 1.48 -4.92 -6.41
CA VAL A 16 0.73 -5.15 -5.16
C VAL A 16 0.88 -6.60 -4.71
N ASN A 17 0.77 -7.56 -5.63
CA ASN A 17 0.97 -8.98 -5.33
C ASN A 17 2.41 -9.28 -4.89
N LEU A 18 3.41 -8.64 -5.52
CA LEU A 18 4.81 -8.81 -5.14
C LEU A 18 5.09 -8.27 -3.73
N ALA A 19 4.46 -7.16 -3.36
CA ALA A 19 4.53 -6.62 -1.99
C ALA A 19 3.91 -7.56 -0.95
N LEU A 20 2.77 -8.17 -1.29
CA LEU A 20 2.13 -9.16 -0.42
C LEU A 20 2.98 -10.42 -0.25
N GLN A 21 3.57 -10.92 -1.34
CA GLN A 21 4.50 -12.05 -1.28
C GLN A 21 5.72 -11.73 -0.42
N ALA A 22 6.38 -10.60 -0.63
CA ALA A 22 7.55 -10.20 0.14
C ALA A 22 7.26 -10.07 1.65
N TYR A 23 6.05 -9.63 2.01
CA TYR A 23 5.59 -9.64 3.40
C TYR A 23 5.41 -11.06 3.93
N THR A 24 4.74 -11.94 3.18
CA THR A 24 4.52 -13.34 3.56
C THR A 24 5.83 -14.13 3.67
N PHE A 25 6.81 -13.85 2.80
CA PHE A 25 8.18 -14.38 2.87
C PHE A 25 9.00 -13.80 4.03
N GLY A 26 8.47 -12.85 4.79
CA GLY A 26 9.15 -12.25 5.93
C GLY A 26 10.29 -11.29 5.56
N GLN A 27 10.43 -10.90 4.28
CA GLN A 27 11.46 -9.95 3.84
C GLN A 27 11.29 -8.57 4.47
N PHE A 28 10.04 -8.23 4.81
CA PHE A 28 9.71 -6.99 5.49
C PHE A 28 8.91 -7.27 6.76
N LYS A 29 9.31 -6.63 7.86
CA LYS A 29 8.63 -6.71 9.16
C LYS A 29 7.16 -6.25 9.12
N THR A 30 6.79 -5.47 8.11
CA THR A 30 5.46 -4.86 7.98
C THR A 30 5.05 -4.72 6.51
N LEU A 31 3.79 -5.03 6.20
CA LEU A 31 3.21 -4.97 4.86
C LEU A 31 3.39 -3.61 4.16
N TRP A 32 3.29 -2.51 4.90
CA TRP A 32 3.42 -1.17 4.32
C TRP A 32 4.86 -0.77 3.98
N ARG A 33 5.89 -1.37 4.62
CA ARG A 33 7.28 -1.25 4.18
C ARG A 33 7.52 -1.99 2.87
N ALA A 34 6.89 -3.15 2.70
CA ALA A 34 6.88 -3.85 1.42
C ALA A 34 6.16 -2.98 0.36
N ALA A 35 4.95 -2.48 0.66
CA ALA A 35 4.20 -1.62 -0.25
C ALA A 35 4.96 -0.33 -0.65
N ALA A 36 5.71 0.27 0.27
CA ALA A 36 6.59 1.40 -0.01
C ALA A 36 7.77 0.98 -0.91
N ALA A 37 8.41 -0.17 -0.64
CA ALA A 37 9.52 -0.68 -1.45
C ALA A 37 9.10 -1.02 -2.90
N PHE A 38 7.86 -1.47 -3.09
CA PHE A 38 7.30 -1.80 -4.41
C PHE A 38 6.54 -0.62 -5.07
N ASN A 39 6.71 0.61 -4.58
CA ASN A 39 6.11 1.82 -5.13
C ASN A 39 4.59 1.72 -5.33
N VAL A 40 3.87 1.07 -4.42
CA VAL A 40 2.41 0.97 -4.48
C VAL A 40 1.74 2.35 -4.37
N ALA A 41 2.43 3.33 -3.77
CA ALA A 41 1.99 4.73 -3.70
C ALA A 41 1.83 5.38 -5.09
N ASP A 42 2.73 5.07 -6.02
CA ASP A 42 2.73 5.60 -7.39
C ASP A 42 1.45 5.16 -8.15
N ILE A 43 0.96 3.96 -7.84
CA ILE A 43 -0.31 3.43 -8.38
C ILE A 43 -1.48 4.28 -7.88
N ALA A 44 -1.51 4.57 -6.58
CA ALA A 44 -2.55 5.40 -5.99
C ALA A 44 -2.53 6.83 -6.54
N ASP A 45 -1.34 7.40 -6.76
CA ASP A 45 -1.16 8.72 -7.34
C ASP A 45 -1.65 8.80 -8.79
N LYS A 46 -1.36 7.78 -9.61
CA LYS A 46 -1.89 7.69 -10.98
C LYS A 46 -3.41 7.58 -11.02
N LEU A 47 -3.98 6.73 -10.17
CA LEU A 47 -5.44 6.59 -10.06
C LEU A 47 -6.11 7.89 -9.62
N LEU A 48 -5.48 8.65 -8.73
CA LEU A 48 -5.96 9.98 -8.33
C LEU A 48 -5.79 11.02 -9.44
N ALA A 49 -4.68 11.01 -10.18
CA ALA A 49 -4.46 11.90 -11.31
C ALA A 49 -5.55 11.74 -12.38
N VAL A 50 -5.95 10.51 -12.69
CA VAL A 50 -7.07 10.21 -13.61
C VAL A 50 -8.40 10.78 -13.08
N ARG A 51 -8.58 10.80 -11.76
CA ARG A 51 -9.79 11.35 -11.10
C ARG A 51 -9.72 12.86 -10.85
N GLY A 52 -8.65 13.55 -11.27
CA GLY A 52 -8.42 14.97 -10.98
C GLY A 52 -8.09 15.26 -9.51
N GLY A 53 -7.70 14.24 -8.75
CA GLY A 53 -7.32 14.34 -7.34
C GLY A 53 -5.85 14.74 -7.16
N LYS A 54 -5.53 15.23 -5.95
CA LYS A 54 -4.14 15.53 -5.55
C LYS A 54 -3.41 14.23 -5.18
N PRO A 55 -2.08 14.15 -5.40
CA PRO A 55 -1.28 13.00 -4.98
C PRO A 55 -1.38 12.76 -3.46
N VAL A 56 -1.29 11.50 -3.06
CA VAL A 56 -1.49 11.04 -1.69
C VAL A 56 -0.44 11.59 -0.71
N GLY A 57 0.76 11.90 -1.21
CA GLY A 57 1.87 12.52 -0.47
C GLY A 57 2.52 11.60 0.57
N LYS A 58 3.66 12.00 1.14
CA LYS A 58 4.50 11.15 2.03
C LYS A 58 3.77 10.54 3.24
N CYS A 59 2.74 11.22 3.77
CA CYS A 59 1.97 10.76 4.94
C CYS A 59 0.76 9.88 4.59
N TRP A 60 0.60 9.49 3.33
CA TRP A 60 -0.47 8.59 2.91
C TRP A 60 -0.55 7.27 3.67
N PRO A 61 0.57 6.63 4.12
CA PRO A 61 0.48 5.36 4.82
C PRO A 61 -0.20 5.52 6.18
N GLU A 62 0.16 6.57 6.93
CA GLU A 62 -0.47 6.90 8.20
C GLU A 62 -1.95 7.24 8.01
N ARG A 63 -2.26 8.10 7.03
CA ARG A 63 -3.66 8.49 6.71
C ARG A 63 -4.51 7.31 6.28
N PHE A 64 -3.94 6.34 5.57
CA PHE A 64 -4.63 5.12 5.16
C PHE A 64 -4.98 4.25 6.37
N VAL A 65 -4.02 4.01 7.26
CA VAL A 65 -4.24 3.24 8.51
C VAL A 65 -5.22 3.96 9.44
N THR A 66 -5.18 5.29 9.54
CA THR A 66 -6.10 6.03 10.41
C THR A 66 -7.52 6.13 9.87
N ARG A 67 -7.72 6.02 8.54
CA ARG A 67 -9.04 6.07 7.91
C ARG A 67 -9.84 4.78 8.03
N SER A 68 -9.18 3.64 8.17
CA SER A 68 -9.84 2.33 8.30
C SER A 68 -9.73 1.84 9.74
N ASP A 69 -10.85 1.79 10.46
CA ASP A 69 -10.87 1.34 11.86
C ASP A 69 -10.32 -0.08 12.05
N GLU A 70 -10.56 -0.97 11.08
CA GLU A 70 -10.00 -2.33 11.05
C GLU A 70 -8.47 -2.33 10.99
N LEU A 71 -7.88 -1.51 10.11
CA LEU A 71 -6.43 -1.38 9.98
C LEU A 71 -5.84 -0.70 11.22
N LYS A 72 -6.52 0.31 11.77
CA LYS A 72 -6.13 1.00 13.00
C LYS A 72 -6.12 0.05 14.19
N MET A 73 -7.14 -0.80 14.34
CA MET A 73 -7.21 -1.82 15.38
C MET A 73 -6.13 -2.89 15.21
N ALA A 74 -5.94 -3.39 13.98
CA ALA A 74 -4.89 -4.38 13.69
C ALA A 74 -3.48 -3.80 13.96
N PHE A 75 -3.23 -2.55 13.57
CA PHE A 75 -1.98 -1.85 13.81
C PHE A 75 -1.73 -1.62 15.30
N ASN A 76 -2.74 -1.14 16.04
CA ASN A 76 -2.62 -0.96 17.48
C ASN A 76 -2.39 -2.28 18.20
N ARG A 77 -3.07 -3.36 17.82
CA ARG A 77 -2.89 -4.70 18.39
C ARG A 77 -1.49 -5.27 18.09
N ALA A 78 -0.95 -5.04 16.89
CA ALA A 78 0.42 -5.43 16.56
C ALA A 78 1.46 -4.64 17.38
N LYS A 79 1.22 -3.33 17.58
CA LYS A 79 2.06 -2.49 18.45
C LYS A 79 1.98 -2.92 19.92
N ASP A 80 0.81 -3.28 20.40
CA ASP A 80 0.59 -3.73 21.77
C ASP A 80 1.30 -5.07 22.04
N ARG A 81 1.25 -6.00 21.07
CA ARG A 81 2.06 -7.24 21.10
C ARG A 81 3.57 -6.97 21.18
N GLN A 82 4.08 -5.94 20.49
CA GLN A 82 5.49 -5.55 20.58
C GLN A 82 5.86 -4.91 21.92
N ARG A 83 4.88 -4.44 22.69
CA ARG A 83 5.10 -3.78 23.98
C ARG A 83 5.09 -4.75 25.16
N ILE A 84 4.62 -5.99 24.94
CA ILE A 84 4.51 -7.06 25.94
C ILE A 84 5.68 -8.08 25.84
N LEU A 85 6.60 -7.87 24.89
CA LEU A 85 7.88 -8.61 24.77
C LEU A 85 9.01 -7.79 25.38
#